data_AF-A0A3N5SRT3-F1
#
_entry.id   AF-A0A3N5SRT3-F1
#
_cell.length_a   1.000
_cell.length_b   1.000
_cell.length_c   1.000
_cell.angle_alpha   90.00
_cell.angle_beta   90.00
_cell.angle_gamma   90.00
#
_symmetry.space_group_name_H-M   'P 1'
#
loop_
_entity.id
_entity.type
_entity.pdbx_description
1 polymer ?
#
loop_
_entity_poly.entity_id
_entity_poly.type
_entity_poly.pdbx_seq_one_letter_code
_entity_poly.pdbx_strand_id
1 'polypeptide(L)'
;MRNLLSTIVKIGAIAAGLALFAGSPSNAKLVIDQAGRRVEIPDRPQRVVSLAPSITEIVFALGQEQLLKGVTSYSDFPPEASGLPRVGSYVRLDLERIIELRPDLCIAIKDGNPKATVDRLQALGVPVYALDPRSVPAVIQAVLEMGTVLNAEDRAERLVRDMRSRIQRVTARLVGTGHRPRVFFQIGDAPIVSVGTKTFAHELIGLAGGDNVAAG
;
A
#
# COMPACT_ATOMS: atom_id res chain seq x y z
N MET A 1 13.52 -5.78 85.46
CA MET A 1 13.80 -4.97 84.24
C MET A 1 12.56 -5.03 83.36
N ARG A 2 12.02 -3.86 83.05
CA ARG A 2 10.65 -3.57 82.60
C ARG A 2 10.64 -3.27 81.08
N ASN A 3 9.46 -3.48 80.47
CA ASN A 3 8.94 -3.02 79.17
C ASN A 3 9.23 -3.94 77.96
N LEU A 4 8.27 -4.66 77.36
CA LEU A 4 6.98 -4.30 76.71
C LEU A 4 7.07 -3.39 75.47
N LEU A 5 6.57 -3.97 74.35
CA LEU A 5 5.70 -3.39 73.32
C LEU A 5 6.22 -2.25 72.41
N SER A 6 6.37 -2.57 71.12
CA SER A 6 5.65 -1.94 69.98
C SER A 6 6.24 -2.51 68.67
N THR A 7 5.48 -3.29 67.90
CA THR A 7 4.56 -2.81 66.84
C THR A 7 5.29 -2.01 65.77
N ILE A 8 5.47 -2.59 64.58
CA ILE A 8 5.04 -2.02 63.28
C ILE A 8 5.37 -3.03 62.17
N VAL A 9 4.28 -3.65 61.74
CA VAL A 9 3.99 -4.19 60.41
C VAL A 9 4.72 -3.40 59.31
N LYS A 10 5.65 -4.04 58.59
CA LYS A 10 6.07 -3.57 57.26
C LYS A 10 5.37 -4.42 56.21
N ILE A 11 4.17 -3.97 55.83
CA ILE A 11 3.53 -4.33 54.57
C ILE A 11 4.44 -3.81 53.46
N GLY A 12 5.22 -4.70 52.84
CA GLY A 12 5.90 -4.43 51.59
C GLY A 12 4.88 -4.50 50.46
N ALA A 13 4.46 -3.33 49.98
CA ALA A 13 3.65 -3.20 48.78
C ALA A 13 4.40 -3.78 47.57
N ILE A 14 3.91 -4.90 47.03
CA ILE A 14 4.26 -5.34 45.68
C ILE A 14 3.26 -4.67 44.76
N ALA A 15 3.60 -3.46 44.32
CA ALA A 15 2.90 -2.74 43.27
C ALA A 15 3.90 -2.33 42.18
N ALA A 16 3.41 -2.37 40.95
CA ALA A 16 4.00 -1.82 39.73
C ALA A 16 5.10 -2.64 39.04
N GLY A 17 4.63 -3.52 38.15
CA GLY A 17 5.37 -3.98 36.98
C GLY A 17 4.51 -3.93 35.71
N LEU A 18 3.61 -2.93 35.59
CA LEU A 18 2.98 -2.65 34.30
C LEU A 18 4.01 -1.89 33.46
N ALA A 19 4.84 -2.63 32.73
CA ALA A 19 5.70 -2.06 31.72
C ALA A 19 4.80 -1.43 30.65
N LEU A 20 4.55 -0.13 30.78
CA LEU A 20 4.10 0.71 29.69
C LEU A 20 5.15 0.57 28.60
N PHE A 21 4.84 -0.22 27.56
CA PHE A 21 5.56 -0.20 26.31
C PHE A 21 5.29 1.15 25.63
N ALA A 22 5.94 2.19 26.13
CA ALA A 22 6.16 3.40 25.38
C ALA A 22 7.15 3.02 24.27
N GLY A 23 6.61 2.58 23.13
CA GLY A 23 7.39 2.60 21.90
C GLY A 23 8.01 3.99 21.78
N SER A 24 9.32 4.05 21.55
CA SER A 24 10.00 5.33 21.29
C SER A 24 9.19 6.11 20.26
N PRO A 25 9.00 7.43 20.42
CA PRO A 25 8.30 8.22 19.41
C PRO A 25 9.11 8.09 18.12
N SER A 26 8.65 7.22 17.22
CA SER A 26 8.99 7.35 15.83
C SER A 26 8.48 8.73 15.46
N ASN A 27 9.37 9.62 15.00
CA ASN A 27 8.87 10.83 14.35
C ASN A 27 7.87 10.40 13.28
N ALA A 28 6.75 11.10 13.25
CA ALA A 28 5.69 10.89 12.32
C ALA A 28 5.53 12.14 11.47
N LYS A 29 5.27 11.94 10.18
CA LYS A 29 5.03 13.00 9.21
C LYS A 29 3.59 12.98 8.78
N LEU A 30 3.05 14.18 8.61
CA LEU A 30 1.72 14.36 8.05
C LEU A 30 1.83 14.44 6.52
N VAL A 31 1.14 13.55 5.83
CA VAL A 31 1.07 13.51 4.37
C VAL A 31 -0.37 13.63 3.89
N ILE A 32 -0.53 14.03 2.63
CA ILE A 32 -1.80 13.90 1.92
C ILE A 32 -1.69 12.66 1.04
N ASP A 33 -2.61 11.71 1.21
CA ASP A 33 -2.67 10.54 0.35
C ASP A 33 -3.46 10.81 -0.95
N GLN A 34 -3.47 9.86 -1.89
CA GLN A 34 -4.18 10.05 -3.16
C GLN A 34 -5.71 10.05 -3.02
N ALA A 35 -6.23 9.71 -1.83
CA ALA A 35 -7.63 9.89 -1.48
C ALA A 35 -7.94 11.30 -0.93
N GLY A 36 -6.94 12.19 -0.87
CA GLY A 36 -7.07 13.57 -0.37
C GLY A 36 -7.13 13.65 1.16
N ARG A 37 -6.77 12.58 1.87
CA ARG A 37 -6.85 12.51 3.33
C ARG A 37 -5.53 12.96 3.94
N ARG A 38 -5.62 13.70 5.06
CA ARG A 38 -4.46 13.97 5.92
C ARG A 38 -4.20 12.72 6.76
N VAL A 39 -3.04 12.10 6.56
CA VAL A 39 -2.65 10.88 7.27
C VAL A 39 -1.31 11.12 7.94
N GLU A 40 -1.24 10.82 9.23
CA GLU A 40 0.02 10.77 9.97
C GLU A 40 0.63 9.38 9.77
N ILE A 41 1.83 9.33 9.21
CA ILE A 41 2.57 8.10 8.94
C ILE A 41 3.95 8.15 9.62
N PRO A 42 4.58 7.02 9.93
CA PRO A 42 5.95 7.02 10.44
C PRO A 42 6.90 7.68 9.44
N ASP A 43 7.89 8.43 9.93
CA ASP A 43 8.96 8.98 9.10
C ASP A 43 9.74 7.88 8.41
N ARG A 44 9.95 6.75 9.11
CA ARG A 44 10.71 5.59 8.65
C ARG A 44 9.93 4.29 8.94
N PRO A 45 8.92 3.93 8.14
CA PRO A 45 8.16 2.70 8.33
C PRO A 45 9.08 1.47 8.39
N GLN A 46 8.82 0.55 9.32
CA GLN A 46 9.59 -0.68 9.54
C GLN A 46 8.75 -1.95 9.34
N ARG A 47 7.42 -1.83 9.41
CA ARG A 47 6.49 -2.95 9.41
C ARG A 47 5.27 -2.62 8.54
N VAL A 48 5.45 -2.81 7.24
CA VAL A 48 4.46 -2.47 6.23
C VAL A 48 3.57 -3.68 5.91
N VAL A 49 2.26 -3.46 5.81
CA VAL A 49 1.34 -4.43 5.20
C VAL A 49 0.81 -3.86 3.89
N SER A 50 0.97 -4.62 2.81
CA SER A 50 0.49 -4.27 1.47
C SER A 50 -0.91 -4.85 1.27
N LEU A 51 -1.89 -3.98 1.01
CA LEU A 51 -3.29 -4.37 0.87
C LEU A 51 -3.72 -4.54 -0.61
N ALA A 52 -2.77 -4.64 -1.55
CA ALA A 52 -3.05 -5.01 -2.94
C ALA A 52 -1.81 -5.58 -3.65
N PRO A 53 -1.97 -6.42 -4.70
CA PRO A 53 -0.84 -6.96 -5.46
C PRO A 53 0.06 -5.88 -6.07
N SER A 54 -0.52 -4.88 -6.73
CA SER A 54 0.23 -3.77 -7.34
C SER A 54 1.09 -2.99 -6.35
N ILE A 55 0.62 -2.83 -5.11
CA ILE A 55 1.39 -2.20 -4.03
C ILE A 55 2.58 -3.09 -3.68
N THR A 56 2.37 -4.41 -3.55
CA THR A 56 3.44 -5.36 -3.25
C THR A 56 4.53 -5.25 -4.31
N GLU A 57 4.17 -5.27 -5.59
CA GLU A 57 5.12 -5.13 -6.69
C GLU A 57 5.90 -3.82 -6.65
N ILE A 58 5.26 -2.69 -6.33
CA ILE A 58 5.96 -1.41 -6.16
C ILE A 58 6.97 -1.49 -5.00
N VAL A 59 6.60 -2.07 -3.85
CA VAL A 59 7.53 -2.19 -2.71
C VAL A 59 8.77 -3.01 -3.09
N PHE A 60 8.60 -4.12 -3.81
CA PHE A 60 9.72 -4.91 -4.34
C PHE A 60 10.53 -4.16 -5.39
N ALA A 61 9.89 -3.44 -6.31
CA ALA A 61 10.59 -2.66 -7.32
C ALA A 61 11.40 -1.49 -6.72
N LEU A 62 10.98 -0.99 -5.56
CA LEU A 62 11.73 -0.03 -4.74
C LEU A 62 12.78 -0.72 -3.85
N GLY A 63 12.88 -2.05 -3.87
CA GLY A 63 13.75 -2.88 -3.05
C GLY A 63 13.57 -2.65 -1.54
N GLN A 64 12.32 -2.47 -1.13
CA GLN A 64 11.90 -2.27 0.26
C GLN A 64 11.14 -3.49 0.81
N GLU A 65 11.31 -4.65 0.20
CA GLU A 65 10.61 -5.90 0.54
C GLU A 65 10.81 -6.34 1.99
N GLN A 66 11.95 -6.00 2.61
CA GLN A 66 12.22 -6.31 4.01
C GLN A 66 11.23 -5.65 4.99
N LEU A 67 10.58 -4.55 4.57
CA LEU A 67 9.55 -3.87 5.34
C LEU A 67 8.24 -4.67 5.37
N LEU A 68 7.97 -5.50 4.36
CA LEU A 68 6.70 -6.21 4.21
C LEU A 68 6.54 -7.28 5.30
N LYS A 69 5.44 -7.20 6.05
CA LYS A 69 5.03 -8.19 7.05
C LYS A 69 3.76 -8.95 6.66
N GLY A 70 3.03 -8.46 5.65
CA GLY A 70 1.87 -9.12 5.11
C GLY A 70 1.47 -8.56 3.76
N VAL A 71 0.85 -9.40 2.95
CA VAL A 71 0.42 -9.11 1.58
C VAL A 71 -0.94 -9.75 1.29
N THR A 72 -1.63 -9.31 0.26
CA THR A 72 -2.90 -9.92 -0.14
C THR A 72 -2.73 -11.30 -0.80
N SER A 73 -3.81 -12.07 -0.87
CA SER A 73 -3.84 -13.43 -1.43
C SER A 73 -3.26 -13.57 -2.84
N TYR A 74 -3.36 -12.53 -3.67
CA TYR A 74 -2.91 -12.53 -5.06
C TYR A 74 -1.61 -11.76 -5.28
N SER A 75 -0.89 -11.40 -4.22
CA SER A 75 0.44 -10.81 -4.32
C SER A 75 1.48 -11.92 -4.55
N ASP A 76 1.68 -12.31 -5.81
CA ASP A 76 2.50 -13.43 -6.24
C ASP A 76 3.75 -13.03 -7.06
N PHE A 77 3.90 -11.73 -7.34
CA PHE A 77 5.06 -11.17 -8.03
C PHE A 77 5.83 -10.15 -7.15
N PRO A 78 7.17 -10.18 -7.16
CA PRO A 78 8.01 -11.27 -7.69
C PRO A 78 7.80 -12.57 -6.89
N PRO A 79 8.29 -13.75 -7.34
CA PRO A 79 7.98 -15.04 -6.70
C PRO A 79 8.27 -15.10 -5.19
N GLU A 80 9.20 -14.30 -4.71
CA GLU A 80 9.52 -14.14 -3.29
C GLU A 80 8.32 -13.61 -2.48
N ALA A 81 7.44 -12.80 -3.09
CA ALA A 81 6.21 -12.31 -2.48
C ALA A 81 5.26 -13.46 -2.10
N SER A 82 5.36 -14.61 -2.77
CA SER A 82 4.57 -15.82 -2.45
C SER A 82 4.83 -16.34 -1.02
N GLY A 83 6.01 -16.08 -0.45
CA GLY A 83 6.39 -16.51 0.90
C GLY A 83 5.88 -15.64 2.05
N LEU A 84 5.29 -14.47 1.76
CA LEU A 84 4.84 -13.54 2.80
C LEU A 84 3.46 -13.92 3.39
N PRO A 85 3.19 -13.60 4.67
CA PRO A 85 1.90 -13.86 5.30
C PRO A 85 0.72 -13.24 4.54
N ARG A 86 -0.39 -13.97 4.43
CA ARG A 86 -1.61 -13.51 3.74
C ARG A 86 -2.57 -12.82 4.70
N VAL A 87 -3.10 -11.67 4.26
CA VAL A 87 -4.07 -10.85 5.01
C VAL A 87 -5.41 -10.76 4.29
N GLY A 88 -5.82 -11.86 3.65
CA GLY A 88 -7.02 -11.92 2.81
C GLY A 88 -6.80 -11.35 1.40
N SER A 89 -7.89 -11.20 0.66
CA SER A 89 -7.86 -10.63 -0.69
C SER A 89 -7.97 -9.10 -0.64
N TYR A 90 -7.56 -8.40 -1.70
CA TYR A 90 -7.64 -6.94 -1.74
C TYR A 90 -9.09 -6.40 -1.61
N VAL A 91 -10.12 -7.21 -1.89
CA VAL A 91 -11.55 -6.85 -1.69
C VAL A 91 -12.16 -7.39 -0.39
N ARG A 92 -11.47 -8.33 0.28
CA ARG A 92 -11.89 -8.96 1.54
C ARG A 92 -10.65 -9.16 2.41
N LEU A 93 -10.27 -8.09 3.09
CA LEU A 93 -9.11 -8.06 3.98
C LEU A 93 -9.45 -8.71 5.32
N ASP A 94 -8.49 -9.46 5.86
CA ASP A 94 -8.56 -10.08 7.18
C ASP A 94 -8.00 -9.11 8.23
N LEU A 95 -8.88 -8.40 8.92
CA LEU A 95 -8.50 -7.37 9.87
C LEU A 95 -7.72 -7.93 11.07
N GLU A 96 -8.14 -9.07 11.60
CA GLU A 96 -7.49 -9.70 12.76
C GLU A 96 -6.06 -10.08 12.39
N ARG A 97 -5.88 -10.70 11.22
CA ARG A 97 -4.57 -11.08 10.73
C ARG A 97 -3.66 -9.89 10.48
N ILE A 98 -4.20 -8.77 9.98
CA ILE A 98 -3.43 -7.53 9.81
C ILE A 98 -2.94 -7.02 11.17
N ILE A 99 -3.81 -6.98 12.19
CA ILE A 99 -3.46 -6.48 13.52
C ILE A 99 -2.43 -7.37 14.21
N GLU A 100 -2.55 -8.69 14.09
CA GLU A 100 -1.56 -9.66 14.62
C GLU A 100 -0.14 -9.40 14.10
N LEU A 101 -0.01 -8.96 12.85
CA LEU A 101 1.27 -8.63 12.24
C LEU A 101 1.89 -7.35 12.80
N ARG A 102 1.16 -6.59 13.64
CA ARG A 102 1.60 -5.33 14.25
C ARG A 102 2.26 -4.38 13.24
N PRO A 103 1.55 -4.00 12.16
CA PRO A 103 2.07 -3.05 11.21
C PRO A 103 2.21 -1.66 11.85
N ASP A 104 3.23 -0.92 11.43
CA ASP A 104 3.33 0.52 11.69
C ASP A 104 2.78 1.35 10.52
N LEU A 105 2.57 0.72 9.36
CA LEU A 105 1.91 1.31 8.21
C LEU A 105 1.20 0.25 7.36
N CYS A 106 -0.05 0.51 7.00
CA CYS A 106 -0.73 -0.19 5.91
C CYS A 106 -0.76 0.69 4.67
N ILE A 107 -0.60 0.08 3.50
CA ILE A 107 -0.74 0.78 2.22
C ILE A 107 -1.92 0.16 1.48
N ALA A 108 -2.92 0.99 1.20
CA ALA A 108 -4.18 0.62 0.59
C ALA A 108 -4.29 1.12 -0.86
N ILE A 109 -5.16 0.49 -1.64
CA ILE A 109 -5.64 0.98 -2.92
C ILE A 109 -7.14 1.24 -2.84
N LYS A 110 -7.57 2.44 -3.25
CA LYS A 110 -8.97 2.86 -3.16
C LYS A 110 -9.89 1.97 -3.98
N ASP A 111 -9.44 1.54 -5.16
CA ASP A 111 -10.16 0.57 -5.99
C ASP A 111 -9.91 -0.85 -5.51
N GLY A 112 -10.77 -1.30 -4.60
CA GLY A 112 -10.82 -2.67 -4.15
C GLY A 112 -10.84 -2.78 -2.64
N ASN A 113 -9.99 -2.06 -1.93
CA ASN A 113 -9.99 -2.11 -0.46
C ASN A 113 -11.27 -1.44 0.07
N PRO A 114 -12.15 -2.16 0.80
CA PRO A 114 -13.38 -1.58 1.30
C PRO A 114 -13.08 -0.43 2.25
N LYS A 115 -13.68 0.75 2.00
CA LYS A 115 -13.48 1.94 2.84
C LYS A 115 -13.75 1.66 4.32
N ALA A 116 -14.82 0.92 4.62
CA ALA A 116 -15.16 0.55 5.98
C ALA A 116 -14.06 -0.26 6.69
N THR A 117 -13.31 -1.10 5.95
CA THR A 117 -12.19 -1.86 6.51
C THR A 117 -10.97 -0.97 6.74
N VAL A 118 -10.68 -0.06 5.80
CA VAL A 118 -9.63 0.95 5.96
C VAL A 118 -9.91 1.85 7.17
N ASP A 119 -11.14 2.33 7.32
CA ASP A 119 -11.55 3.17 8.45
C ASP A 119 -11.40 2.42 9.79
N ARG A 120 -11.72 1.12 9.84
CA ARG A 120 -11.51 0.29 11.03
C ARG A 120 -10.04 0.11 11.39
N LEU A 121 -9.16 -0.11 10.42
CA LEU A 121 -7.71 -0.16 10.66
C LEU A 121 -7.22 1.14 11.31
N GLN A 122 -7.66 2.29 10.79
CA GLN A 122 -7.31 3.59 11.33
C GLN A 122 -7.87 3.80 12.74
N ALA A 123 -9.12 3.38 13.00
CA ALA A 123 -9.73 3.46 14.32
C ALA A 123 -9.00 2.58 15.37
N LEU A 124 -8.33 1.52 14.93
CA LEU A 124 -7.47 0.67 15.76
C LEU A 124 -6.04 1.22 15.90
N GLY A 125 -5.77 2.43 15.40
CA GLY A 125 -4.49 3.09 15.54
C GLY A 125 -3.43 2.68 14.51
N VAL A 126 -3.82 1.96 13.44
CA VAL A 126 -2.90 1.62 12.35
C VAL A 126 -2.96 2.69 11.27
N PRO A 127 -1.87 3.41 10.97
CA PRO A 127 -1.82 4.34 9.83
C PRO A 127 -2.11 3.64 8.52
N VAL A 128 -2.95 4.26 7.66
CA VAL A 128 -3.26 3.73 6.33
C VAL A 128 -3.07 4.79 5.26
N TYR A 129 -2.06 4.63 4.41
CA TYR A 129 -1.83 5.47 3.23
C TYR A 129 -2.56 4.88 2.02
N ALA A 130 -3.45 5.63 1.37
CA ALA A 130 -4.23 5.14 0.24
C ALA A 130 -3.75 5.68 -1.12
N LEU A 131 -3.55 4.78 -2.07
CA LEU A 131 -3.32 5.05 -3.49
C LEU A 131 -4.65 5.05 -4.28
N ASP A 132 -4.76 5.88 -5.31
CA ASP A 132 -5.89 5.96 -6.26
C ASP A 132 -5.42 6.30 -7.70
N PRO A 133 -4.48 5.53 -8.28
CA PRO A 133 -3.99 5.84 -9.62
C PRO A 133 -5.05 5.51 -10.69
N ARG A 134 -5.44 6.50 -11.50
CA ARG A 134 -6.47 6.38 -12.56
C ARG A 134 -5.93 6.48 -13.99
N SER A 135 -4.65 6.76 -14.14
CA SER A 135 -3.98 7.05 -15.40
C SER A 135 -2.53 6.61 -15.34
N VAL A 136 -1.86 6.50 -16.49
CA VAL A 136 -0.42 6.17 -16.56
C VAL A 136 0.43 7.22 -15.82
N PRO A 137 0.19 8.54 -15.98
CA PRO A 137 0.83 9.55 -15.14
C PRO A 137 0.56 9.36 -13.64
N ALA A 138 -0.67 8.98 -13.25
CA ALA A 138 -0.99 8.75 -11.84
C ALA A 138 -0.29 7.51 -11.26
N VAL A 139 -0.09 6.45 -12.05
CA VAL A 139 0.74 5.30 -11.64
C VAL A 139 2.19 5.72 -11.44
N ILE A 140 2.75 6.52 -12.35
CA ILE A 140 4.10 7.08 -12.20
C ILE A 140 4.19 7.92 -10.91
N GLN A 141 3.18 8.74 -10.64
CA GLN A 141 3.12 9.55 -9.43
C GLN A 141 3.01 8.68 -8.17
N ALA A 142 2.21 7.62 -8.20
CA ALA A 142 2.11 6.65 -7.09
C ALA A 142 3.45 6.01 -6.76
N VAL A 143 4.29 5.72 -7.76
CA VAL A 143 5.65 5.19 -7.54
C VAL A 143 6.55 6.21 -6.83
N LEU A 144 6.49 7.49 -7.21
CA LEU A 144 7.26 8.55 -6.54
C LEU A 144 6.81 8.74 -5.10
N GLU A 145 5.50 8.79 -4.86
CA GLU A 145 4.91 8.91 -3.53
C GLU A 145 5.25 7.72 -2.64
N MET A 146 5.18 6.50 -3.18
CA MET A 146 5.65 5.29 -2.50
C MET A 146 7.15 5.37 -2.18
N GLY A 147 7.95 5.96 -3.06
CA GLY A 147 9.35 6.31 -2.80
C GLY A 147 9.49 7.17 -1.54
N THR A 148 8.74 8.27 -1.44
CA THR A 148 8.78 9.16 -0.27
C THR A 148 8.22 8.52 1.00
N VAL A 149 7.15 7.73 0.89
CA VAL A 149 6.54 7.02 2.03
C VAL A 149 7.51 5.97 2.59
N LEU A 150 8.23 5.27 1.72
CA LEU A 150 9.13 4.17 2.08
C LEU A 150 10.61 4.57 2.17
N ASN A 151 10.94 5.86 2.07
CA ASN A 151 12.32 6.38 2.09
C ASN A 151 13.21 5.71 1.02
N ALA A 152 12.70 5.66 -0.21
CA ALA A 152 13.29 5.00 -1.38
C ALA A 152 13.27 5.91 -2.63
N GLU A 153 13.35 7.23 -2.44
CA GLU A 153 13.21 8.26 -3.48
C GLU A 153 14.15 8.01 -4.67
N ASP A 154 15.43 7.77 -4.42
CA ASP A 154 16.42 7.49 -5.47
C ASP A 154 16.04 6.29 -6.36
N ARG A 155 15.47 5.23 -5.74
CA ARG A 155 15.01 4.05 -6.48
C ARG A 155 13.71 4.33 -7.21
N ALA A 156 12.79 5.08 -6.61
CA ALA A 156 11.55 5.50 -7.26
C ALA A 156 11.83 6.35 -8.50
N GLU A 157 12.76 7.31 -8.42
CA GLU A 157 13.14 8.14 -9.56
C GLU A 157 13.78 7.31 -10.69
N ARG A 158 14.66 6.36 -10.35
CA ARG A 158 15.22 5.42 -11.34
C ARG A 158 14.12 4.62 -12.04
N LEU A 159 13.23 4.02 -11.26
CA LEU A 159 12.11 3.23 -11.78
C LEU A 159 11.21 4.07 -12.70
N VAL A 160 10.90 5.31 -12.31
CA VAL A 160 10.10 6.23 -13.12
C VAL A 160 10.80 6.64 -14.41
N ARG A 161 12.12 6.86 -14.39
CA ARG A 161 12.90 7.11 -15.61
C ARG A 161 12.80 5.93 -16.57
N ASP A 162 12.89 4.70 -16.07
CA ASP A 162 12.78 3.48 -16.87
C ASP A 162 11.37 3.30 -17.45
N MET A 163 10.34 3.54 -16.64
CA MET A 163 8.93 3.52 -17.09
C MET A 163 8.69 4.52 -18.22
N ARG A 164 9.12 5.78 -18.04
CA ARG A 164 8.98 6.83 -19.06
C ARG A 164 9.73 6.47 -20.34
N SER A 165 10.96 5.96 -20.22
CA SER A 165 11.77 5.53 -21.36
C SER A 165 11.10 4.38 -22.10
N ARG A 166 10.50 3.42 -21.40
CA ARG A 166 9.75 2.31 -22.01
C ARG A 166 8.52 2.80 -22.77
N ILE A 167 7.74 3.70 -22.17
CA ILE A 167 6.57 4.30 -22.82
C ILE A 167 7.00 5.01 -24.11
N GLN A 168 8.05 5.84 -24.05
CA GLN A 168 8.60 6.53 -25.22
C GLN A 168 9.05 5.57 -26.33
N ARG A 169 9.73 4.47 -25.97
CA ARG A 169 10.15 3.45 -26.96
C ARG A 169 8.96 2.81 -27.66
N VAL A 170 7.86 2.56 -26.94
CA VAL A 170 6.64 2.00 -27.52
C VAL A 170 5.97 3.03 -28.43
N THR A 171 5.74 4.24 -27.94
CA THR A 171 5.02 5.28 -28.72
C THR A 171 5.80 5.73 -29.95
N ALA A 172 7.13 5.80 -29.88
CA ALA A 172 7.98 6.14 -31.03
C ALA A 172 7.84 5.14 -32.19
N ARG A 173 7.58 3.85 -31.90
CA ARG A 173 7.36 2.82 -32.94
C ARG A 173 6.03 2.96 -33.67
N LEU A 174 5.10 3.74 -33.12
CA LEU A 174 3.76 3.94 -33.67
C LEU A 174 3.68 5.18 -34.58
N VAL A 175 4.73 6.01 -34.61
CA VAL A 175 4.79 7.18 -35.48
C VAL A 175 4.74 6.74 -36.94
N GLY A 176 3.75 7.22 -37.70
CA GLY A 176 3.62 6.95 -39.13
C GLY A 176 2.92 5.64 -39.51
N THR A 177 2.43 4.85 -38.55
CA THR A 177 1.75 3.57 -38.88
C THR A 177 0.37 3.78 -39.51
N GLY A 178 -0.29 4.92 -39.28
CA GLY A 178 -1.59 5.31 -39.86
C GLY A 178 -2.79 4.44 -39.45
N HIS A 179 -2.56 3.21 -39.01
CA HIS A 179 -3.54 2.23 -38.61
C HIS A 179 -3.65 2.14 -37.08
N ARG A 180 -4.89 2.25 -36.57
CA ARG A 180 -5.22 2.03 -35.16
C ARG A 180 -6.16 0.82 -35.06
N PRO A 181 -5.70 -0.35 -34.56
CA PRO A 181 -6.56 -1.51 -34.44
C PRO A 181 -7.65 -1.26 -33.39
N ARG A 182 -8.87 -1.72 -33.68
CA ARG A 182 -9.97 -1.70 -32.72
C ARG A 182 -9.74 -2.77 -31.64
N VAL A 183 -9.85 -2.38 -30.37
CA VAL A 183 -9.58 -3.23 -29.21
C VAL A 183 -10.80 -3.27 -28.30
N PHE A 184 -11.24 -4.49 -27.97
CA PHE A 184 -12.19 -4.76 -26.89
C PHE A 184 -11.43 -5.41 -25.73
N PHE A 185 -11.39 -4.77 -24.57
CA PHE A 185 -10.62 -5.23 -23.42
C PHE A 185 -11.55 -5.79 -22.34
N GLN A 186 -11.75 -7.11 -22.37
CA GLN A 186 -12.68 -7.81 -21.49
C GLN A 186 -12.03 -8.09 -20.12
N ILE A 187 -12.68 -7.64 -19.05
CA ILE A 187 -12.26 -7.85 -17.65
C ILE A 187 -13.27 -8.67 -16.83
N GLY A 188 -14.47 -8.88 -17.36
CA GLY A 188 -15.51 -9.71 -16.75
C GLY A 188 -16.12 -10.64 -17.79
N ASP A 189 -16.51 -11.83 -17.36
CA ASP A 189 -17.06 -12.87 -18.23
C ASP A 189 -18.60 -12.89 -18.19
N ALA A 190 -19.18 -13.02 -17.00
CA ALA A 190 -20.64 -13.03 -16.80
C ALA A 190 -21.06 -12.09 -15.64
N PRO A 191 -21.54 -10.86 -15.93
CA PRO A 191 -21.74 -10.27 -17.26
C PRO A 191 -20.40 -9.96 -17.95
N ILE A 192 -20.44 -9.81 -19.28
CA ILE A 192 -19.31 -9.26 -20.03
C ILE A 192 -19.08 -7.83 -19.56
N VAL A 193 -17.88 -7.56 -19.05
CA VAL A 193 -17.46 -6.22 -18.60
C VAL A 193 -16.23 -5.80 -19.38
N SER A 194 -16.23 -4.55 -19.85
CA SER A 194 -15.11 -3.91 -20.54
C SER A 194 -14.75 -2.58 -19.86
N VAL A 195 -13.73 -1.88 -20.36
CA VAL A 195 -13.18 -0.67 -19.76
C VAL A 195 -13.59 0.59 -20.52
N GLY A 196 -14.21 1.53 -19.81
CA GLY A 196 -14.62 2.84 -20.35
C GLY A 196 -13.48 3.86 -20.42
N THR A 197 -13.82 5.10 -20.79
CA THR A 197 -12.83 6.17 -21.08
C THR A 197 -11.99 6.63 -19.87
N LYS A 198 -12.55 6.59 -18.66
CA LYS A 198 -11.88 7.07 -17.44
C LYS A 198 -11.13 5.95 -16.71
N THR A 199 -10.34 5.18 -17.45
CA THR A 199 -9.61 4.03 -16.91
C THR A 199 -8.16 4.01 -17.36
N PHE A 200 -7.30 3.49 -16.49
CA PHE A 200 -5.89 3.23 -16.82
C PHE A 200 -5.74 2.31 -18.04
N ALA A 201 -6.62 1.31 -18.19
CA ALA A 201 -6.60 0.39 -19.32
C ALA A 201 -6.93 1.10 -20.65
N HIS A 202 -7.87 2.04 -20.66
CA HIS A 202 -8.15 2.86 -21.84
C HIS A 202 -6.93 3.67 -22.28
N GLU A 203 -6.21 4.30 -21.35
CA GLU A 203 -4.97 5.01 -21.69
C GLU A 203 -3.89 4.09 -22.26
N LEU A 204 -3.71 2.89 -21.68
CA LEU A 204 -2.76 1.91 -22.20
C LEU A 204 -3.09 1.47 -23.63
N ILE A 205 -4.37 1.22 -23.93
CA ILE A 205 -4.82 0.91 -25.30
C ILE A 205 -4.44 2.05 -26.24
N GLY A 206 -4.72 3.29 -25.84
CA GLY A 206 -4.40 4.48 -26.62
C GLY A 206 -2.90 4.65 -26.88
N LEU A 207 -2.07 4.49 -25.84
CA LEU A 207 -0.61 4.56 -25.91
C LEU A 207 0.02 3.43 -26.74
N ALA A 208 -0.62 2.26 -26.78
CA ALA A 208 -0.24 1.15 -27.63
C ALA A 208 -0.71 1.31 -29.09
N GLY A 209 -1.42 2.40 -29.42
CA GLY A 209 -1.91 2.70 -30.77
C GLY A 209 -3.29 2.12 -31.10
N GLY A 210 -3.97 1.51 -30.13
CA GLY A 210 -5.31 0.95 -30.31
C GLY A 210 -6.42 1.98 -30.20
N ASP A 211 -7.61 1.58 -30.66
CA ASP A 211 -8.87 2.30 -30.49
C ASP A 211 -9.82 1.46 -29.62
N ASN A 212 -10.18 1.97 -28.45
CA ASN A 212 -11.02 1.23 -27.49
C ASN A 212 -12.49 1.30 -27.93
N VAL A 213 -13.05 0.16 -28.36
CA VAL A 213 -14.43 0.10 -28.86
C VAL A 213 -15.49 0.23 -27.76
N ALA A 214 -15.10 0.07 -26.49
CA ALA A 214 -15.97 0.27 -25.33
C ALA A 214 -15.79 1.67 -24.70
N ALA A 215 -15.12 2.59 -25.40
CA ALA A 215 -15.01 3.98 -24.96
C ALA A 215 -16.41 4.63 -24.88
N GLY A 216 -16.84 4.89 -23.65
CA GLY A 216 -18.05 5.60 -23.26
C GLY A 216 -17.96 6.05 -21.81
#